data_AF-A0A931F0H1-F1
#
_entry.id   AF-A0A931F0H1-F1
#
_cell.length_a   1.000
_cell.length_b   1.000
_cell.length_c   1.000
_cell.angle_alpha   90.00
_cell.angle_beta   90.00
_cell.angle_gamma   90.00
#
_symmetry.space_group_name_H-M   'P 1'
#
loop_
_entity.id
_entity.type
_entity.pdbx_description
1 polymer ?
#
loop_
_entity_poly.entity_id
_entity_poly.type
_entity_poly.pdbx_seq_one_letter_code
_entity_poly.pdbx_strand_id
1 'polypeptide(L)'
;MTPTETVTFLRYLSSLFPTFTWQPDTPAAWHNAGLHKVTPRDAKAASLALATRAAFVSLDKLLAEVTRIRDERLAAHQVPAPNTDDPSEYRQQLLSSIAAAADGLHIDTPRALPAGQRRIGPPPIAWQQARGISPSESQARAIECPWPPCQAQPNSSCVNGIGRPLARSHEARHHLAAQLAG
;
A
#
# COMPACT_ATOMS: atom_id res chain seq x y z
N MET A 1 0.87 -23.10 10.87
CA MET A 1 0.53 -24.00 9.74
C MET A 1 0.48 -25.42 10.25
N THR A 2 -0.21 -26.32 9.58
CA THR A 2 -0.30 -27.74 9.96
C THR A 2 0.97 -28.51 9.58
N PRO A 3 1.16 -29.74 10.09
CA PRO A 3 2.28 -30.60 9.68
C PRO A 3 2.29 -30.87 8.16
N THR A 4 1.13 -31.13 7.56
CA THR A 4 0.98 -31.35 6.11
C THR A 4 1.33 -30.11 5.30
N GLU A 5 0.89 -28.93 5.77
CA GLU A 5 1.28 -27.65 5.18
C GLU A 5 2.79 -27.42 5.28
N THR A 6 3.42 -27.85 6.37
CA THR A 6 4.88 -27.74 6.56
C THR A 6 5.65 -28.55 5.54
N VAL A 7 5.24 -29.79 5.27
CA VAL A 7 5.85 -30.63 4.22
C VAL A 7 5.74 -29.94 2.85
N THR A 8 4.55 -29.41 2.55
CA THR A 8 4.30 -28.68 1.29
C THR A 8 5.16 -27.42 1.20
N PHE A 9 5.31 -26.71 2.31
CA PHE A 9 6.13 -25.51 2.41
C PHE A 9 7.62 -25.79 2.25
N LEU A 10 8.16 -26.87 2.83
CA LEU A 10 9.57 -27.22 2.64
C LEU A 10 9.88 -27.63 1.19
N ARG A 11 8.95 -28.28 0.50
CA ARG A 11 9.07 -28.52 -0.96
C ARG A 11 9.15 -27.21 -1.73
N TYR A 12 8.29 -26.24 -1.39
CA TYR A 12 8.33 -24.91 -1.98
C TYR A 12 9.66 -24.18 -1.68
N LEU A 13 10.20 -24.31 -0.47
CA LEU A 13 11.52 -23.75 -0.14
C LEU A 13 12.64 -24.38 -0.98
N SER A 14 12.64 -25.69 -1.20
CA SER A 14 13.62 -26.35 -2.09
C SER A 14 13.52 -25.88 -3.54
N SER A 15 12.34 -25.46 -4.01
CA SER A 15 12.18 -24.83 -5.32
C SER A 15 12.77 -23.41 -5.39
N LEU A 16 12.74 -22.67 -4.28
CA LEU A 16 13.26 -21.29 -4.22
C LEU A 16 14.76 -21.22 -3.92
N PHE A 17 15.26 -22.14 -3.10
CA PHE A 17 16.65 -22.19 -2.64
C PHE A 17 17.27 -23.51 -3.09
N PRO A 18 17.97 -23.55 -4.24
CA PRO A 18 18.51 -24.80 -4.78
C PRO A 18 19.47 -25.55 -3.84
N THR A 19 20.11 -24.83 -2.92
CA THR A 19 21.02 -25.40 -1.91
C THR A 19 20.27 -25.96 -0.69
N PHE A 20 18.97 -25.73 -0.57
CA PHE A 20 18.16 -26.20 0.54
C PHE A 20 17.69 -27.65 0.31
N THR A 21 18.42 -28.57 0.93
CA THR A 21 18.06 -29.99 1.03
C THR A 21 17.62 -30.31 2.46
N TRP A 22 16.72 -31.28 2.60
CA TRP A 22 16.16 -31.66 3.89
C TRP A 22 15.90 -33.16 3.97
N GLN A 23 16.01 -33.70 5.18
CA GLN A 23 15.82 -35.11 5.49
C GLN A 23 14.36 -35.42 5.82
N PRO A 24 13.88 -36.68 5.71
CA PRO A 24 12.47 -37.02 5.92
C PRO A 24 11.85 -36.55 7.25
N ASP A 25 12.65 -36.39 8.30
CA ASP A 25 12.27 -35.91 9.64
C ASP A 25 12.28 -34.37 9.79
N THR A 26 12.94 -33.66 8.87
CA THR A 26 13.09 -32.20 8.90
C THR A 26 11.75 -31.44 8.94
N PRO A 27 10.69 -31.83 8.20
CA PRO A 27 9.40 -31.15 8.30
C PRO A 27 8.81 -31.18 9.71
N ALA A 28 8.90 -32.32 10.40
CA ALA A 28 8.40 -32.45 11.77
C ALA A 28 9.23 -31.60 12.74
N ALA A 29 10.55 -31.61 12.60
CA ALA A 29 11.44 -30.76 13.39
C ALA A 29 11.14 -29.28 13.20
N TRP A 30 11.02 -28.80 11.96
CA TRP A 30 10.74 -27.38 11.66
C TRP A 30 9.32 -26.96 12.09
N HIS A 31 8.34 -27.85 11.93
CA HIS A 31 6.98 -27.64 12.45
C HIS A 31 7.01 -27.36 13.95
N ASN A 32 7.63 -28.26 14.71
CA ASN A 32 7.67 -28.17 16.17
C ASN A 32 8.54 -27.01 16.65
N ALA A 33 9.65 -26.74 15.97
CA ALA A 33 10.56 -25.65 16.32
C ALA A 33 9.95 -24.25 16.12
N GLY A 34 8.95 -24.09 15.26
CA GLY A 34 8.25 -22.80 15.17
C GLY A 34 7.23 -22.63 14.06
N LEU A 35 7.30 -23.43 12.98
CA LEU A 35 6.36 -23.22 11.85
C LEU A 35 4.90 -23.48 12.22
N HIS A 36 4.61 -24.25 13.27
CA HIS A 36 3.24 -24.42 13.77
C HIS A 36 2.55 -23.08 14.08
N LYS A 37 3.30 -22.04 14.51
CA LYS A 37 2.79 -20.70 14.83
C LYS A 37 2.71 -19.75 13.64
N VAL A 38 3.20 -20.16 12.48
CA VAL A 38 3.33 -19.31 11.29
C VAL A 38 2.28 -19.68 10.25
N THR A 39 1.64 -18.70 9.63
CA THR A 39 0.67 -18.96 8.55
C THR A 39 1.41 -19.35 7.25
N PRO A 40 0.86 -20.22 6.39
CA PRO A 40 1.47 -20.52 5.09
C PRO A 40 1.70 -19.29 4.22
N ARG A 41 0.82 -18.28 4.36
CA ARG A 41 0.92 -16.98 3.66
C ARG A 41 2.18 -16.23 4.08
N ASP A 42 2.40 -16.05 5.37
CA ASP A 42 3.55 -15.31 5.88
C ASP A 42 4.86 -16.03 5.60
N ALA A 43 4.86 -17.36 5.75
CA ALA A 43 6.02 -18.18 5.43
C ALA A 43 6.43 -18.01 3.96
N LYS A 44 5.48 -18.03 3.01
CA LYS A 44 5.77 -17.79 1.59
C LYS A 44 6.27 -16.37 1.32
N ALA A 45 5.65 -15.36 1.93
CA ALA A 45 6.09 -13.97 1.78
C ALA A 45 7.53 -13.76 2.28
N ALA A 46 7.84 -14.34 3.45
CA ALA A 46 9.19 -14.31 4.01
C ALA A 46 10.20 -15.06 3.13
N SER A 47 9.86 -16.23 2.61
CA SER A 47 10.73 -16.98 1.70
C SER A 47 11.07 -16.20 0.43
N LEU A 48 10.09 -15.53 -0.18
CA LEU A 48 10.32 -14.69 -1.36
C LEU A 48 11.21 -13.49 -1.03
N ALA A 49 10.96 -12.82 0.10
CA ALA A 49 11.76 -11.69 0.53
C ALA A 49 13.22 -12.07 0.86
N LEU A 50 13.45 -13.31 1.33
CA LEU A 50 14.78 -13.86 1.56
C LEU A 50 15.47 -14.30 0.26
N ALA A 51 14.73 -14.87 -0.68
CA ALA A 51 15.29 -15.39 -1.94
C ALA A 51 15.96 -14.31 -2.80
N THR A 52 15.58 -13.04 -2.63
CA THR A 52 16.20 -11.91 -3.36
C THR A 52 17.57 -11.50 -2.82
N ARG A 53 17.93 -11.92 -1.60
CA ARG A 53 19.10 -11.37 -0.86
C ARG A 53 19.96 -12.42 -0.16
N ALA A 54 19.51 -13.66 -0.06
CA ALA A 54 20.22 -14.75 0.59
C ALA A 54 20.28 -15.98 -0.32
N ALA A 55 21.47 -16.56 -0.46
CA ALA A 55 21.65 -17.81 -1.21
C ALA A 55 21.18 -19.04 -0.41
N PHE A 56 21.06 -18.93 0.92
CA PHE A 56 20.59 -20.00 1.79
C PHE A 56 19.48 -19.52 2.73
N VAL A 57 18.61 -20.47 3.11
CA VAL A 57 17.55 -20.26 4.10
C VAL A 57 17.76 -21.19 5.29
N SER A 58 17.63 -20.62 6.49
CA SER A 58 17.56 -21.35 7.76
C SER A 58 16.27 -20.98 8.47
N LEU A 59 15.82 -21.84 9.39
CA LEU A 59 14.56 -21.63 10.09
C LEU A 59 14.56 -20.31 10.88
N ASP A 60 15.64 -19.98 11.57
CA ASP A 60 15.78 -18.74 12.33
C ASP A 60 15.64 -17.49 11.44
N LYS A 61 16.28 -17.48 10.27
CA LYS A 61 16.16 -16.38 9.30
C LYS A 61 14.76 -16.24 8.75
N LEU A 62 14.10 -17.37 8.47
CA LEU A 62 12.72 -17.38 8.01
C LEU A 62 11.78 -16.82 9.07
N LEU A 63 11.91 -17.27 10.32
CA LEU A 63 11.08 -16.79 11.43
C LEU A 63 11.33 -15.31 11.72
N ALA A 64 12.58 -14.85 11.68
CA ALA A 64 12.92 -13.44 11.82
C ALA A 64 12.28 -12.58 10.72
N GLU A 65 12.28 -13.05 9.47
CA GLU A 65 11.65 -12.34 8.36
C GLU A 65 10.12 -12.32 8.46
N VAL A 66 9.51 -13.42 8.92
CA VAL A 66 8.07 -13.46 9.22
C VAL A 66 7.74 -12.41 10.29
N THR A 67 8.50 -12.35 11.37
CA THR A 67 8.31 -11.35 12.43
C THR A 67 8.43 -9.94 11.86
N ARG A 68 9.47 -9.66 11.06
CA ARG A 68 9.66 -8.36 10.41
C ARG A 68 8.46 -7.96 9.56
N ILE A 69 7.92 -8.87 8.74
CA ILE A 69 6.74 -8.60 7.90
C ILE A 69 5.50 -8.33 8.75
N ARG A 70 5.31 -9.07 9.86
CA ARG A 70 4.19 -8.84 10.78
C ARG A 70 4.32 -7.49 11.48
N ASP A 71 5.51 -7.12 11.90
CA ASP A 71 5.80 -5.84 12.53
C ASP A 71 5.56 -4.67 11.57
N GLU A 72 5.93 -4.81 10.29
CA GLU A 72 5.62 -3.81 9.25
C GLU A 72 4.12 -3.60 9.09
N ARG A 73 3.34 -4.69 9.08
CA ARG A 73 1.87 -4.59 8.99
C ARG A 73 1.29 -3.94 10.24
N LEU A 74 1.82 -4.28 11.42
CA LEU A 74 1.38 -3.69 12.67
C LEU A 74 1.73 -2.19 12.75
N ALA A 75 2.91 -1.80 12.28
CA ALA A 75 3.31 -0.40 12.21
C ALA A 75 2.43 0.42 11.25
N ALA A 76 1.90 -0.21 10.19
CA ALA A 76 0.97 0.41 9.26
C ALA A 76 -0.49 0.40 9.74
N HIS A 77 -0.82 -0.38 10.78
CA HIS A 77 -2.18 -0.51 11.27
C HIS A 77 -2.62 0.73 12.05
N GLN A 78 -3.75 1.31 11.64
CA GLN A 78 -4.42 2.34 12.42
C GLN A 78 -5.29 1.68 13.49
N VAL A 79 -5.06 2.05 14.74
CA VAL A 79 -5.87 1.59 15.86
C VAL A 79 -7.30 2.12 15.67
N PRO A 80 -8.32 1.24 15.67
CA PRO A 80 -9.69 1.67 15.50
C PRO A 80 -10.12 2.57 16.66
N ALA A 81 -10.88 3.62 16.36
CA ALA A 81 -11.49 4.43 17.41
C ALA A 81 -12.50 3.57 18.21
N PRO A 82 -12.62 3.78 19.53
CA PRO A 82 -13.60 3.06 20.33
C PRO A 82 -15.02 3.32 19.81
N ASN A 83 -15.79 2.25 19.63
CA ASN A 83 -17.20 2.30 19.23
C ASN A 83 -18.16 1.88 20.35
N THR A 84 -17.61 1.62 21.55
CA THR A 84 -18.31 1.16 22.75
C THR A 84 -17.74 1.92 23.95
N ASP A 85 -18.62 2.23 24.91
CA ASP A 85 -18.24 2.84 26.17
C ASP A 85 -17.78 1.79 27.21
N ASP A 86 -17.92 0.49 26.92
CA ASP A 86 -17.40 -0.59 27.77
C ASP A 86 -15.90 -0.83 27.50
N PRO A 87 -15.01 -0.58 28.48
CA PRO A 87 -13.58 -0.83 28.34
C PRO A 87 -13.21 -2.29 28.04
N SER A 88 -14.02 -3.25 28.50
CA SER A 88 -13.77 -4.68 28.32
C SER A 88 -14.04 -5.11 26.88
N GLU A 89 -15.14 -4.64 26.31
CA GLU A 89 -15.49 -4.86 24.91
C GLU A 89 -14.47 -4.20 23.99
N TYR A 90 -14.11 -2.94 24.27
CA TYR A 90 -13.09 -2.24 23.47
C TYR A 90 -11.74 -2.97 23.51
N ARG A 91 -11.33 -3.50 24.67
CA ARG A 91 -10.09 -4.28 24.78
C ARG A 91 -10.12 -5.53 23.90
N GLN A 92 -11.24 -6.26 23.84
CA GLN A 92 -11.36 -7.45 22.99
C GLN A 92 -11.31 -7.08 21.50
N GLN A 93 -12.00 -6.00 21.12
CA GLN A 93 -11.98 -5.49 19.74
C GLN A 93 -10.57 -5.06 19.33
N LEU A 94 -9.84 -4.36 20.21
CA LEU A 94 -8.46 -3.94 19.98
C LEU A 94 -7.51 -5.13 19.80
N LEU A 95 -7.60 -6.15 20.66
CA LEU A 95 -6.75 -7.34 20.54
C LEU A 95 -7.06 -8.11 19.24
N SER A 96 -8.33 -8.20 18.87
CA SER A 96 -8.77 -8.79 17.60
C SER A 96 -8.24 -8.00 16.40
N SER A 97 -8.30 -6.66 16.44
CA SER A 97 -7.82 -5.82 15.34
C SER A 97 -6.31 -5.93 15.15
N ILE A 98 -5.54 -5.95 16.25
CA ILE A 98 -4.08 -6.16 16.24
C ILE A 98 -3.73 -7.52 15.64
N ALA A 99 -4.41 -8.59 16.06
CA ALA A 99 -4.19 -9.94 15.53
C ALA A 99 -4.49 -10.00 14.01
N ALA A 100 -5.64 -9.45 13.59
CA ALA A 100 -6.03 -9.40 12.19
C ALA A 100 -5.06 -8.55 11.33
N ALA A 101 -4.53 -7.45 11.87
CA ALA A 101 -3.55 -6.63 11.19
C ALA A 101 -2.21 -7.37 11.02
N ALA A 102 -1.71 -8.03 12.08
CA ALA A 102 -0.50 -8.82 12.03
C ALA A 102 -0.59 -9.97 11.00
N ASP A 103 -1.74 -10.64 10.94
CA ASP A 103 -2.01 -11.72 9.96
C ASP A 103 -2.30 -11.18 8.53
N GLY A 104 -2.33 -9.84 8.36
CA GLY A 104 -2.59 -9.18 7.08
C GLY A 104 -4.02 -9.40 6.57
N LEU A 105 -4.97 -9.64 7.47
CA LEU A 105 -6.41 -9.75 7.21
C LEU A 105 -7.10 -8.38 7.26
N HIS A 106 -6.57 -7.45 8.06
CA HIS A 106 -6.96 -6.05 8.04
C HIS A 106 -5.83 -5.22 7.44
N ILE A 107 -5.92 -4.99 6.13
CA ILE A 107 -5.15 -3.94 5.47
C ILE A 107 -6.16 -2.86 5.09
N ASP A 108 -6.47 -1.98 6.04
CA ASP A 108 -6.87 -0.60 5.70
C ASP A 108 -5.63 0.08 5.13
N THR A 109 -5.19 -0.42 3.97
CA THR A 109 -4.34 0.39 3.12
C THR A 109 -5.23 1.59 2.85
N PRO A 110 -4.77 2.83 3.04
CA PRO A 110 -5.28 3.86 2.17
C PRO A 110 -5.00 3.30 0.78
N ARG A 111 -6.04 2.73 0.15
CA ARG A 111 -6.02 2.27 -1.23
C ARG A 111 -5.26 3.35 -1.94
N ALA A 112 -4.05 3.06 -2.42
CA ALA A 112 -3.33 3.98 -3.28
C ALA A 112 -4.38 4.40 -4.31
N LEU A 113 -4.78 5.67 -4.31
CA LEU A 113 -5.85 6.15 -5.16
C LEU A 113 -5.53 5.57 -6.53
N PRO A 114 -6.40 4.73 -7.12
CA PRO A 114 -6.06 4.08 -8.38
C PRO A 114 -5.60 5.19 -9.31
N ALA A 115 -4.41 5.04 -9.90
CA ALA A 115 -3.89 6.02 -10.85
C ALA A 115 -4.99 6.25 -11.90
N GLY A 116 -5.65 7.41 -11.84
CA GLY A 116 -6.81 7.71 -12.68
C GLY A 116 -8.16 7.92 -11.99
N GLN A 117 -8.28 7.90 -10.66
CA GLN A 117 -9.46 8.51 -10.02
C GLN A 117 -9.40 10.04 -10.17
N ARG A 118 -9.91 10.49 -11.31
CA ARG A 118 -10.14 11.89 -11.69
C ARG A 118 -10.88 12.60 -10.55
N ARG A 119 -10.16 13.40 -9.77
CA ARG A 119 -10.81 14.47 -9.02
C ARG A 119 -11.23 15.53 -10.03
N ILE A 120 -12.50 15.48 -10.44
CA ILE A 120 -13.14 16.58 -11.17
C ILE A 120 -13.52 17.60 -10.12
N GLY A 121 -12.89 18.78 -10.17
CA GLY A 121 -13.10 19.86 -9.21
C GLY A 121 -11.80 20.49 -8.71
N PRO A 122 -11.88 21.74 -8.22
CA PRO A 122 -10.73 22.46 -7.72
C PRO A 122 -10.15 21.78 -6.45
N PRO A 123 -8.84 21.86 -6.22
CA PRO A 123 -8.22 21.42 -4.96
C PRO A 123 -8.82 22.16 -3.74
N PRO A 124 -8.72 21.63 -2.50
CA PRO A 124 -9.24 22.31 -1.31
C PRO A 124 -8.66 23.71 -1.08
N ILE A 125 -9.46 24.66 -0.54
CA ILE A 125 -9.06 26.07 -0.34
C ILE A 125 -7.76 26.21 0.47
N ALA A 126 -7.59 25.43 1.55
CA ALA A 126 -6.37 25.47 2.36
C ALA A 126 -5.10 25.13 1.57
N TRP A 127 -5.20 24.20 0.60
CA TRP A 127 -4.09 23.83 -0.29
C TRP A 127 -3.80 24.94 -1.30
N GLN A 128 -4.84 25.61 -1.81
CA GLN A 128 -4.69 26.75 -2.74
C GLN A 128 -3.98 27.92 -2.06
N GLN A 129 -4.38 28.25 -0.82
CA GLN A 129 -3.79 29.34 -0.02
C GLN A 129 -2.32 29.08 0.29
N ALA A 130 -1.96 27.86 0.69
CA ALA A 130 -0.57 27.48 0.98
C ALA A 130 0.37 27.59 -0.23
N ARG A 131 -0.16 27.54 -1.45
CA ARG A 131 0.61 27.62 -2.71
C ARG A 131 0.43 28.94 -3.46
N GLY A 132 -0.29 29.90 -2.87
CA GLY A 132 -0.55 31.20 -3.51
C GLY A 132 -1.33 31.10 -4.81
N ILE A 133 -2.14 30.04 -4.99
CA ILE A 133 -2.95 29.85 -6.20
C ILE A 133 -4.24 30.64 -6.03
N SER A 134 -4.51 31.56 -6.96
CA SER A 134 -5.75 32.34 -6.95
C SER A 134 -6.98 31.47 -7.23
N PRO A 135 -8.18 31.81 -6.73
CA PRO A 135 -9.41 31.06 -6.99
C PRO A 135 -9.71 30.89 -8.49
N SER A 136 -9.46 31.91 -9.31
CA SER A 136 -9.66 31.86 -10.76
C SER A 136 -8.71 30.90 -11.46
N GLU A 137 -7.44 30.82 -11.01
CA GLU A 137 -6.48 29.82 -11.47
C GLU A 137 -6.90 28.40 -11.04
N SER A 138 -7.43 28.26 -9.83
CA SER A 138 -7.91 26.97 -9.35
C SER A 138 -9.14 26.48 -10.14
N GLN A 139 -10.06 27.38 -10.51
CA GLN A 139 -11.21 27.08 -11.35
C GLN A 139 -10.78 26.72 -12.77
N ALA A 140 -9.86 27.47 -13.37
CA ALA A 140 -9.31 27.14 -14.69
C ALA A 140 -8.66 25.75 -14.71
N ARG A 141 -7.89 25.40 -13.66
CA ARG A 141 -7.28 24.08 -13.56
C ARG A 141 -8.28 22.95 -13.38
N ALA A 142 -9.48 23.19 -12.86
CA ALA A 142 -10.46 22.13 -12.62
C ALA A 142 -11.03 21.49 -13.90
N ILE A 143 -10.83 22.13 -15.06
CA ILE A 143 -11.30 21.66 -16.37
C ILE A 143 -10.13 21.36 -17.31
N GLU A 144 -10.35 20.62 -18.40
CA GLU A 144 -9.31 20.34 -19.40
C GLU A 144 -8.93 21.60 -20.19
N CYS A 145 -7.66 21.72 -20.59
CA CYS A 145 -7.21 22.84 -21.41
C CYS A 145 -7.71 22.68 -22.86
N PRO A 146 -8.49 23.64 -23.40
CA PRO A 146 -9.03 23.54 -24.76
C PRO A 146 -8.00 23.80 -25.86
N TRP A 147 -6.78 24.25 -25.51
CA TRP A 147 -5.72 24.51 -26.49
C TRP A 147 -5.07 23.17 -26.94
N PRO A 148 -5.24 22.77 -28.22
CA PRO A 148 -4.86 21.43 -28.68
C PRO A 148 -3.38 21.02 -28.47
N PRO A 149 -2.39 21.93 -28.53
CA PRO A 149 -1.00 21.61 -28.24
C PRO A 149 -0.70 21.31 -26.76
N CYS A 150 -1.54 21.76 -25.83
CA CYS A 150 -1.26 21.62 -24.40
C CYS A 150 -1.88 20.38 -23.77
N GLN A 151 -3.15 20.08 -24.08
CA GLN A 151 -3.91 18.91 -23.58
C GLN A 151 -3.79 18.68 -22.06
N ALA A 152 -3.53 19.76 -21.30
CA ALA A 152 -3.35 19.68 -19.86
C ALA A 152 -4.66 19.23 -19.23
N GLN A 153 -4.58 18.07 -18.56
CA GLN A 153 -5.69 17.45 -17.85
C GLN A 153 -6.15 18.32 -16.67
N PRO A 154 -7.39 18.12 -16.17
CA PRO A 154 -7.83 18.73 -14.92
C PRO A 154 -6.80 18.57 -13.80
N ASN A 155 -6.61 19.64 -13.02
CA ASN A 155 -5.65 19.80 -11.93
C ASN A 155 -4.16 19.74 -12.32
N SER A 156 -3.84 19.63 -13.62
CA SER A 156 -2.46 19.76 -14.12
C SER A 156 -2.15 21.17 -14.62
N SER A 157 -0.87 21.56 -14.51
CA SER A 157 -0.37 22.83 -15.08
C SER A 157 -0.43 22.79 -16.60
N CYS A 158 -0.79 23.91 -17.23
CA CYS A 158 -0.66 24.07 -18.68
C CYS A 158 0.81 23.98 -19.11
N VAL A 159 1.05 23.55 -20.34
CA VAL A 159 2.39 23.44 -20.95
C VAL A 159 2.45 24.24 -22.24
N ASN A 160 3.60 24.82 -22.56
CA ASN A 160 3.80 25.53 -23.83
C ASN A 160 3.96 24.56 -25.02
N GLY A 161 4.15 25.08 -26.23
CA GLY A 161 4.29 24.26 -27.46
C GLY A 161 5.49 23.31 -27.51
N ILE A 162 6.41 23.38 -26.53
CA ILE A 162 7.55 22.46 -26.37
C ILE A 162 7.41 21.58 -25.11
N GLY A 163 6.24 21.57 -24.45
CA GLY A 163 5.94 20.72 -23.30
C GLY A 163 6.43 21.24 -21.94
N ARG A 164 6.95 22.47 -21.84
CA ARG A 164 7.38 23.05 -20.55
C ARG A 164 6.19 23.61 -19.76
N PRO A 165 6.11 23.37 -18.44
CA PRO A 165 5.01 23.86 -17.62
C PRO A 165 5.03 25.39 -17.52
N LEU A 166 3.84 25.98 -17.62
CA LEU A 166 3.60 27.40 -17.44
C LEU A 166 3.29 27.72 -15.98
N ALA A 167 3.65 28.93 -15.56
CA ALA A 167 3.32 29.44 -14.23
C ALA A 167 1.81 29.68 -14.05
N ARG A 168 1.12 30.02 -15.14
CA ARG A 168 -0.33 30.28 -15.19
C ARG A 168 -0.98 29.44 -16.28
N SER A 169 -2.27 29.15 -16.12
CA SER A 169 -3.04 28.43 -17.13
C SER A 169 -3.23 29.27 -18.40
N HIS A 170 -3.43 28.62 -19.56
CA HIS A 170 -3.75 29.35 -20.78
C HIS A 170 -5.03 30.15 -20.62
N GLU A 171 -5.07 31.33 -21.23
CA GLU A 171 -6.25 32.22 -21.18
C GLU A 171 -7.52 31.52 -21.67
N ALA A 172 -7.41 30.72 -22.74
CA ALA A 172 -8.53 29.92 -23.25
C ALA A 172 -9.13 28.96 -22.20
N ARG A 173 -8.31 28.46 -21.27
CA ARG A 173 -8.76 27.61 -20.15
C ARG A 173 -9.48 28.44 -19.07
N HIS A 174 -9.06 29.69 -18.85
CA HIS A 174 -9.77 30.62 -17.95
C HIS A 174 -11.13 31.03 -18.53
N HIS A 175 -11.21 31.36 -19.82
CA HIS A 175 -12.46 31.72 -20.49
C HIS A 175 -13.48 30.58 -20.42
N LEU A 176 -13.06 29.35 -20.70
CA LEU A 176 -13.94 28.18 -20.61
C LEU A 176 -14.42 27.92 -19.17
N ALA A 177 -13.54 28.08 -18.17
CA ALA A 177 -13.93 27.92 -16.77
C ALA A 177 -14.92 28.99 -16.31
N ALA A 178 -14.78 30.23 -16.79
CA ALA A 178 -15.73 31.30 -16.51
C ALA A 178 -17.11 31.02 -17.15
N GLN A 179 -17.14 30.50 -18.38
CA GLN A 179 -18.39 30.12 -19.07
C GLN A 179 -19.14 28.99 -18.37
N LEU A 180 -18.43 28.06 -17.73
CA LEU A 180 -19.02 26.93 -17.01
C LEU A 180 -19.48 27.29 -15.57
N ALA A 181 -19.10 28.47 -15.07
CA ALA A 181 -19.40 28.92 -13.71
C ALA A 181 -20.54 29.94 -13.63
N GLY A 182 -21.01 30.47 -14.77
CA GLY A 182 -22.19 31.33 -14.89
C GLY A 182 -23.42 30.55 -15.33
#